data_AF-A0A9W8X1H0-F1
#
_entry.id   AF-A0A9W8X1H0-F1
#
_cell.length_a   1.000
_cell.length_b   1.000
_cell.length_c   1.000
_cell.angle_alpha   90.00
_cell.angle_beta   90.00
_cell.angle_gamma   90.00
#
_symmetry.space_group_name_H-M   'P 1'
#
loop_
_entity.id
_entity.type
_entity.pdbx_description
1 polymer ?
#
loop_
_entity_poly.entity_id
_entity_poly.type
_entity_poly.pdbx_seq_one_letter_code
_entity_poly.pdbx_strand_id
1 'polypeptide(L)'
;MQEYGRLVLNKNPENFQRDVESAAFSPGSMVPGIEDSPDPLLQFRMFFYRDAQYHRIGVNLHQVPVNCPFMAKSYATLNFDGTMRVDANHAGNKQYAPNSFAHKFRPDVAETPYQVSDNVVSRKSHYWHEGKKNDYAQATELWSRVMTEEQRKNTIKNTGNMLKFVSTPVIQKKYLAQVYNIAPDYAQGIYDFLPKKEFAFSEVEELAIDAHIWYKEKKFRPSNGEKLVGYAPPMPIYN
;
A
#
# COMPACT_ATOMS: atom_id res chain seq x y z
N MET A 1 -16.20 -11.11 -8.68
CA MET A 1 -16.45 -10.51 -7.36
C MET A 1 -17.49 -11.35 -6.64
N GLN A 2 -17.37 -11.51 -5.32
CA GLN A 2 -18.39 -12.15 -4.47
C GLN A 2 -18.97 -11.08 -3.56
N GLU A 3 -20.31 -11.02 -3.45
CA GLU A 3 -20.97 -10.06 -2.57
C GLU A 3 -20.79 -10.48 -1.10
N TYR A 4 -20.45 -9.51 -0.25
CA TYR A 4 -20.28 -9.74 1.19
C TYR A 4 -21.25 -8.89 2.03
N GLY A 5 -21.46 -7.62 1.64
CA GLY A 5 -22.38 -6.73 2.35
C GLY A 5 -22.36 -5.31 1.80
N ARG A 6 -22.98 -4.37 2.55
CA ARG A 6 -23.11 -2.96 2.16
C ARG A 6 -22.70 -2.02 3.30
N LEU A 7 -21.81 -1.08 3.00
CA LEU A 7 -21.46 0.03 3.88
C LEU A 7 -22.41 1.21 3.63
N VAL A 8 -22.96 1.81 4.69
CA VAL A 8 -23.86 2.98 4.60
C VAL A 8 -23.33 4.09 5.50
N LEU A 9 -23.09 5.27 4.93
CA LEU A 9 -22.74 6.48 5.67
C LEU A 9 -24.01 7.31 5.92
N ASN A 10 -24.44 7.43 7.18
CA ASN A 10 -25.74 8.00 7.55
C ASN A 10 -25.69 9.08 8.64
N LYS A 11 -24.49 9.46 9.11
CA LYS A 11 -24.32 10.47 10.16
C LYS A 11 -23.08 11.31 9.86
N ASN A 12 -23.22 12.64 9.91
CA ASN A 12 -22.11 13.58 9.86
C ASN A 12 -21.41 13.68 11.23
N PRO A 13 -20.10 13.99 11.26
CA PRO A 13 -19.39 14.23 12.51
C PRO A 13 -20.01 15.40 13.29
N GLU A 14 -20.07 15.30 14.61
CA GLU A 14 -20.55 16.38 15.48
C GLU A 14 -19.45 17.42 15.70
N ASN A 15 -18.19 16.98 15.72
CA ASN A 15 -17.04 17.85 15.81
C ASN A 15 -15.94 17.36 14.87
N PHE A 16 -15.60 18.17 13.87
CA PHE A 16 -14.63 17.80 12.83
C PHE A 16 -13.25 17.48 13.40
N GLN A 17 -12.76 18.28 14.36
CA GLN A 17 -11.44 18.06 14.95
C GLN A 17 -11.37 16.72 15.70
N ARG A 18 -12.39 16.42 16.52
CA ARG A 18 -12.46 15.20 17.32
C ARG A 18 -12.73 13.96 16.47
N ASP A 19 -13.66 14.06 15.53
CA ASP A 19 -14.23 12.90 14.83
C ASP A 19 -13.56 12.63 13.47
N VAL A 20 -12.89 13.61 12.87
CA VAL A 20 -12.22 13.46 11.56
C VAL A 20 -10.72 13.68 11.69
N GLU A 21 -10.27 14.86 12.12
CA GLU A 21 -8.83 15.16 12.19
C GLU A 21 -8.09 14.25 13.18
N SER A 22 -8.74 13.90 14.29
CA SER A 22 -8.17 13.03 15.32
C SER A 22 -8.40 11.54 15.05
N ALA A 23 -9.06 11.17 13.94
CA ALA A 23 -9.24 9.78 13.56
C ALA A 23 -7.89 9.13 13.20
N ALA A 24 -7.71 7.88 13.61
CA ALA A 24 -6.45 7.14 13.49
C ALA A 24 -6.69 5.72 12.97
N PHE A 25 -6.58 5.56 11.66
CA PHE A 25 -6.69 4.26 10.98
C PHE A 25 -5.31 3.61 10.86
N SER A 26 -5.17 2.32 11.13
CA SER A 26 -3.93 1.59 10.88
C SER A 26 -4.24 0.21 10.29
N PRO A 27 -3.60 -0.19 9.17
CA PRO A 27 -3.71 -1.56 8.65
C PRO A 27 -3.28 -2.63 9.66
N GLY A 28 -2.44 -2.29 10.65
CA GLY A 28 -2.06 -3.20 11.73
C GLY A 28 -3.13 -3.39 12.80
N SER A 29 -4.29 -2.74 12.68
CA SER A 29 -5.44 -2.92 13.60
C SER A 29 -6.43 -3.95 13.04
N MET A 30 -5.94 -5.15 12.72
CA MET A 30 -6.76 -6.25 12.22
C MET A 30 -7.54 -6.95 13.35
N VAL A 31 -8.54 -7.73 12.98
CA VAL A 31 -9.37 -8.52 13.90
C VAL A 31 -9.19 -10.00 13.59
N PRO A 32 -9.38 -10.91 14.56
CA PRO A 32 -9.28 -12.35 14.32
C PRO A 32 -10.12 -12.77 13.10
N GLY A 33 -9.53 -13.54 12.19
CA GLY A 33 -10.12 -13.92 10.90
C GLY A 33 -9.69 -13.07 9.71
N ILE A 34 -9.01 -11.94 9.93
CA ILE A 34 -8.42 -11.09 8.88
C ILE A 34 -6.94 -10.91 9.21
N GLU A 35 -6.07 -11.32 8.31
CA GLU A 35 -4.61 -11.30 8.48
C GLU A 35 -3.92 -10.60 7.30
N ASP A 36 -2.67 -10.24 7.51
CA ASP A 36 -1.82 -9.60 6.52
C ASP A 36 -1.27 -10.57 5.48
N SER A 37 -0.91 -10.01 4.33
CA SER A 37 -0.17 -10.70 3.28
C SER A 37 1.31 -10.29 3.31
N PRO A 38 2.23 -11.07 2.72
CA PRO A 38 3.63 -10.70 2.57
C PRO A 38 3.88 -9.57 1.54
N ASP A 39 2.89 -8.72 1.28
CA ASP A 39 3.07 -7.49 0.50
C ASP A 39 3.93 -6.51 1.32
N PRO A 40 5.13 -6.12 0.83
CA PRO A 40 6.05 -5.29 1.58
C PRO A 40 5.50 -3.89 1.88
N LEU A 41 4.61 -3.35 1.04
CA LEU A 41 3.94 -2.08 1.35
C LEU A 41 2.95 -2.27 2.49
N LEU A 42 2.18 -3.36 2.51
CA LEU A 42 1.28 -3.64 3.64
C LEU A 42 2.06 -3.83 4.95
N GLN A 43 3.11 -4.64 4.93
CA GLN A 43 3.99 -4.89 6.08
C GLN A 43 4.52 -3.58 6.67
N PHE A 44 5.04 -2.70 5.83
CA PHE A 44 5.55 -1.41 6.29
C PHE A 44 4.44 -0.51 6.85
N ARG A 45 3.26 -0.50 6.22
CA ARG A 45 2.12 0.33 6.66
C ARG A 45 1.53 -0.13 8.00
N MET A 46 1.59 -1.42 8.33
CA MET A 46 1.16 -1.92 9.64
C MET A 46 1.93 -1.26 10.79
N PHE A 47 3.23 -1.04 10.59
CA PHE A 47 4.08 -0.30 11.53
C PHE A 47 3.92 1.22 11.42
N PHE A 48 4.12 1.77 10.22
CA PHE A 48 4.31 3.21 10.00
C PHE A 48 3.12 4.07 10.44
N TYR A 49 1.89 3.59 10.25
CA TYR A 49 0.70 4.37 10.61
C TYR A 49 0.63 4.60 12.11
N ARG A 50 0.96 3.59 12.92
CA ARG A 50 0.89 3.71 14.37
C ARG A 50 1.99 4.64 14.91
N ASP A 51 3.20 4.54 14.36
CA ASP A 51 4.32 5.43 14.68
C ASP A 51 3.96 6.91 14.43
N ALA A 52 3.47 7.23 13.22
CA ALA A 52 3.04 8.58 12.88
C ALA A 52 1.91 9.09 13.79
N GLN A 53 0.99 8.22 14.21
CA GLN A 53 -0.13 8.58 15.10
C GLN A 53 0.32 8.85 16.54
N TYR A 54 1.32 8.12 17.04
CA TYR A 54 1.91 8.41 18.35
C TYR A 54 2.53 9.80 18.39
N HIS A 55 3.18 10.23 17.30
CA HIS A 55 3.69 11.58 17.19
C HIS A 55 2.57 12.63 17.02
N ARG A 56 1.60 12.37 16.14
CA ARG A 56 0.56 13.33 15.75
C ARG A 56 -0.51 13.56 16.83
N ILE A 57 -0.94 12.51 17.53
CA ILE A 57 -2.05 12.55 18.51
C ILE A 57 -1.53 12.29 19.92
N GLY A 58 -0.60 11.36 20.07
CA GLY A 58 -0.04 10.94 21.36
C GLY A 58 -0.18 9.44 21.60
N VAL A 59 0.58 8.94 22.57
CA VAL A 59 0.61 7.50 22.93
C VAL A 59 -0.76 6.96 23.35
N ASN A 60 -1.59 7.80 23.95
CA ASN A 60 -2.95 7.47 24.41
C ASN A 60 -4.05 7.76 23.36
N LEU A 61 -3.72 7.76 22.06
CA LEU A 61 -4.67 8.07 20.97
C LEU A 61 -5.97 7.24 20.97
N HIS A 62 -5.94 6.04 21.56
CA HIS A 62 -7.09 5.14 21.71
C HIS A 62 -8.14 5.68 22.69
N GLN A 63 -7.79 6.68 23.51
CA GLN A 63 -8.73 7.35 24.41
C GLN A 63 -9.52 8.47 23.73
N VAL A 64 -9.11 8.91 22.52
CA VAL A 64 -9.93 9.80 21.70
C VAL A 64 -11.18 9.03 21.27
N PRO A 65 -12.41 9.57 21.48
CA PRO A 65 -13.64 8.80 21.31
C PRO A 65 -13.78 8.07 19.97
N VAL A 66 -13.35 8.68 18.85
CA VAL A 66 -13.43 8.08 17.51
C VAL A 66 -12.49 6.88 17.32
N ASN A 67 -11.42 6.78 18.11
CA ASN A 67 -10.42 5.70 18.04
C ASN A 67 -10.64 4.62 19.10
N CYS A 68 -11.58 4.83 20.02
CA CYS A 68 -11.83 3.94 21.14
C CYS A 68 -12.44 2.62 20.64
N PRO A 69 -11.87 1.45 20.99
CA PRO A 69 -12.44 0.16 20.64
C PRO A 69 -13.65 -0.17 21.54
N PHE A 70 -14.69 0.66 21.51
CA PHE A 70 -15.80 0.65 22.47
C PHE A 70 -16.63 -0.65 22.51
N MET A 71 -16.59 -1.44 21.43
CA MET A 71 -17.27 -2.75 21.34
C MET A 71 -16.33 -3.94 21.57
N ALA A 72 -15.07 -3.71 21.92
CA ALA A 72 -14.15 -4.81 22.20
C ALA A 72 -14.58 -5.52 23.49
N LYS A 73 -14.83 -6.83 23.40
CA LYS A 73 -15.15 -7.68 24.56
C LYS A 73 -14.03 -7.72 25.60
N SER A 74 -12.79 -7.43 25.19
CA SER A 74 -11.63 -7.37 26.07
C SER A 74 -10.61 -6.37 25.49
N TYR A 75 -10.37 -5.28 26.21
CA TYR A 75 -9.23 -4.39 25.99
C TYR A 75 -8.19 -4.64 27.09
N ALA A 76 -7.33 -5.63 26.88
CA ALA A 76 -6.38 -6.14 27.88
C ALA A 76 -4.93 -5.78 27.56
N THR A 77 -4.68 -4.52 27.19
CA THR A 77 -3.33 -4.05 26.93
C THR A 77 -2.49 -4.04 28.22
N LEU A 78 -1.16 -4.09 28.05
CA LEU A 78 -0.18 -3.84 29.13
C LEU A 78 0.40 -2.42 29.04
N ASN A 79 -0.34 -1.50 28.40
CA ASN A 79 0.09 -0.10 28.26
C ASN A 79 -0.42 0.71 29.45
N PHE A 80 0.48 1.17 30.31
CA PHE A 80 0.17 2.04 31.44
C PHE A 80 0.74 3.44 31.20
N ASP A 81 0.17 4.43 31.87
CA ASP A 81 0.66 5.82 31.89
C ASP A 81 0.72 6.48 30.51
N GLY A 82 1.75 7.30 30.27
CA GLY A 82 1.91 8.11 29.07
C GLY A 82 1.20 9.46 29.15
N THR A 83 1.64 10.40 28.32
CA THR A 83 1.07 11.75 28.26
C THR A 83 -0.42 11.71 27.94
N MET A 84 -1.20 12.59 28.57
CA MET A 84 -2.66 12.71 28.40
C MET A 84 -3.43 11.41 28.71
N ARG A 85 -2.96 10.61 29.68
CA ARG A 85 -3.75 9.49 30.21
C ARG A 85 -4.91 10.03 31.06
N VAL A 86 -6.15 9.80 30.63
CA VAL A 86 -7.36 10.36 31.28
C VAL A 86 -8.40 9.31 31.69
N ASP A 87 -8.15 8.03 31.43
CA ASP A 87 -8.97 6.92 31.94
C ASP A 87 -8.50 6.47 33.34
N ALA A 88 -9.03 5.35 33.83
CA ALA A 88 -8.63 4.77 35.11
C ALA A 88 -7.21 4.16 35.11
N ASN A 89 -6.44 4.25 34.01
CA ASN A 89 -5.11 3.66 33.85
C ASN A 89 -5.06 2.15 34.21
N HIS A 90 -6.07 1.41 33.76
CA HIS A 90 -6.34 0.01 34.13
C HIS A 90 -6.55 -0.26 35.64
N ALA A 91 -6.73 0.77 36.47
CA ALA A 91 -7.04 0.68 37.90
C ALA A 91 -6.09 -0.27 38.65
N GLY A 92 -6.62 -1.25 39.40
CA GLY A 92 -5.82 -2.21 40.19
C GLY A 92 -5.19 -3.36 39.39
N ASN A 93 -5.27 -3.35 38.05
CA ASN A 93 -4.72 -4.42 37.23
C ASN A 93 -3.19 -4.50 37.35
N LYS A 94 -2.66 -5.72 37.32
CA LYS A 94 -1.21 -5.93 37.33
C LYS A 94 -0.59 -5.46 36.01
N GLN A 95 0.54 -4.76 36.16
CA GLN A 95 1.35 -4.19 35.07
C GLN A 95 2.28 -5.19 34.38
N TYR A 96 2.20 -6.47 34.73
CA TYR A 96 3.09 -7.51 34.22
C TYR A 96 2.32 -8.79 33.84
N ALA A 97 2.89 -9.55 32.91
CA ALA A 97 2.44 -10.88 32.51
C ALA A 97 3.66 -11.79 32.26
N PRO A 98 3.59 -13.10 32.59
CA PRO A 98 2.48 -13.76 33.31
C PRO A 98 2.39 -13.31 34.77
N ASN A 99 1.21 -13.46 35.39
CA ASN A 99 1.00 -13.18 36.82
C ASN A 99 -0.01 -14.16 37.41
N SER A 100 0.00 -14.31 38.74
CA SER A 100 -0.84 -15.27 39.46
C SER A 100 -2.30 -14.85 39.68
N PHE A 101 -2.73 -13.70 39.13
CA PHE A 101 -4.06 -13.13 39.39
C PHE A 101 -5.00 -13.20 38.18
N ALA A 102 -4.48 -13.10 36.96
CA ALA A 102 -5.28 -13.16 35.73
C ALA A 102 -4.48 -13.66 34.53
N HIS A 103 -5.09 -14.54 33.73
CA HIS A 103 -4.55 -14.99 32.46
C HIS A 103 -4.93 -14.01 31.34
N LYS A 104 -3.94 -13.32 30.77
CA LYS A 104 -4.15 -12.32 29.71
C LYS A 104 -3.88 -12.84 28.29
N PHE A 105 -3.40 -14.07 28.12
CA PHE A 105 -3.13 -14.64 26.80
C PHE A 105 -4.41 -15.20 26.16
N ARG A 106 -4.58 -14.96 24.84
CA ARG A 106 -5.70 -15.43 24.02
C ARG A 106 -5.18 -16.40 22.95
N PRO A 107 -5.06 -17.71 23.24
CA PRO A 107 -4.56 -18.67 22.27
C PRO A 107 -5.50 -18.85 21.07
N ASP A 108 -6.78 -18.50 21.22
CA ASP A 108 -7.80 -18.53 20.18
C ASP A 108 -7.64 -17.46 19.09
N VAL A 109 -6.66 -16.55 19.23
CA VAL A 109 -6.32 -15.54 18.22
C VAL A 109 -4.91 -15.74 17.64
N ALA A 110 -4.35 -16.95 17.74
CA ALA A 110 -3.07 -17.26 17.12
C ALA A 110 -3.15 -17.07 15.59
N GLU A 111 -2.15 -16.40 15.04
CA GLU A 111 -2.04 -16.11 13.60
C GLU A 111 -1.83 -17.38 12.77
N THR A 112 -2.22 -17.32 11.51
CA THR A 112 -2.01 -18.39 10.55
C THR A 112 -0.53 -18.51 10.20
N PRO A 113 0.12 -19.67 10.41
CA PRO A 113 1.47 -19.87 9.90
C PRO A 113 1.43 -19.89 8.36
N TYR A 114 2.30 -19.11 7.73
CA TYR A 114 2.52 -19.16 6.28
C TYR A 114 3.95 -19.64 5.98
N GLN A 115 4.09 -20.38 4.88
CA GLN A 115 5.39 -20.86 4.42
C GLN A 115 6.07 -19.77 3.58
N VAL A 116 7.32 -19.47 3.91
CA VAL A 116 8.19 -18.64 3.07
C VAL A 116 8.96 -19.52 2.09
N SER A 117 9.12 -19.03 0.87
CA SER A 117 9.75 -19.77 -0.24
C SER A 117 11.28 -19.85 -0.13
N ASP A 118 11.88 -18.92 0.61
CA ASP A 118 13.33 -18.81 0.76
C ASP A 118 13.68 -18.35 2.18
N ASN A 119 14.80 -18.85 2.70
CA ASN A 119 15.33 -18.55 4.03
C ASN A 119 16.32 -17.38 3.97
N VAL A 120 16.55 -16.83 2.77
CA VAL A 120 17.50 -15.75 2.52
C VAL A 120 16.83 -14.40 2.69
N VAL A 121 17.31 -13.64 3.68
CA VAL A 121 16.97 -12.23 3.83
C VAL A 121 17.93 -11.40 2.97
N SER A 122 17.41 -10.65 2.00
CA SER A 122 18.22 -9.79 1.15
C SER A 122 17.47 -8.51 0.77
N ARG A 123 18.18 -7.56 0.14
CA ARG A 123 17.58 -6.36 -0.48
C ARG A 123 17.28 -6.55 -1.97
N LYS A 124 17.26 -7.80 -2.46
CA LYS A 124 16.82 -8.07 -3.83
C LYS A 124 15.33 -7.80 -3.93
N SER A 125 14.91 -7.35 -5.10
CA SER A 125 13.50 -7.32 -5.43
C SER A 125 12.94 -8.73 -5.48
N HIS A 126 11.80 -8.90 -4.85
CA HIS A 126 11.01 -10.13 -4.93
C HIS A 126 9.96 -10.09 -6.05
N TYR A 127 9.90 -8.99 -6.80
CA TYR A 127 8.94 -8.79 -7.88
C TYR A 127 9.45 -9.41 -9.18
N TRP A 128 9.01 -10.63 -9.47
CA TRP A 128 9.44 -11.40 -10.65
C TRP A 128 9.36 -10.67 -12.00
N HIS A 129 8.46 -9.70 -12.14
CA HIS A 129 8.27 -8.92 -13.35
C HIS A 129 9.36 -7.85 -13.52
N GLU A 130 10.01 -7.41 -12.44
CA GLU A 130 10.93 -6.28 -12.47
C GLU A 130 12.05 -6.47 -13.50
N GLY A 131 12.07 -5.55 -14.47
CA GLY A 131 13.11 -5.55 -15.50
C GLY A 131 12.71 -6.35 -16.73
N LYS A 132 11.43 -6.68 -16.87
CA LYS A 132 10.86 -7.38 -18.03
C LYS A 132 9.76 -6.52 -18.64
N LYS A 133 9.48 -6.73 -19.92
CA LYS A 133 8.41 -5.99 -20.63
C LYS A 133 6.99 -6.31 -20.13
N ASN A 134 6.80 -7.37 -19.35
CA ASN A 134 5.50 -7.64 -18.75
C ASN A 134 5.14 -6.66 -17.61
N ASP A 135 6.09 -5.83 -17.14
CA ASP A 135 5.83 -4.71 -16.22
C ASP A 135 4.73 -3.77 -16.74
N TYR A 136 4.57 -3.66 -18.06
CA TYR A 136 3.58 -2.77 -18.69
C TYR A 136 2.24 -3.44 -18.98
N ALA A 137 2.15 -4.78 -18.89
CA ALA A 137 1.02 -5.53 -19.45
C ALA A 137 -0.34 -5.13 -18.84
N GLN A 138 -0.41 -4.90 -17.53
CA GLN A 138 -1.67 -4.49 -16.89
C GLN A 138 -2.08 -3.06 -17.30
N ALA A 139 -1.12 -2.15 -17.48
CA ALA A 139 -1.40 -0.81 -17.96
C ALA A 139 -1.82 -0.83 -19.44
N THR A 140 -1.24 -1.72 -20.25
CA THR A 140 -1.65 -1.94 -21.64
C THR A 140 -3.09 -2.43 -21.70
N GLU A 141 -3.46 -3.41 -20.87
CA GLU A 141 -4.85 -3.91 -20.79
C GLU A 141 -5.85 -2.83 -20.37
N LEU A 142 -5.48 -1.98 -19.40
CA LEU A 142 -6.30 -0.84 -19.02
C LEU A 142 -6.50 0.11 -20.21
N TRP A 143 -5.42 0.48 -20.91
CA TRP A 143 -5.46 1.40 -22.04
C TRP A 143 -6.26 0.87 -23.24
N SER A 144 -6.00 -0.37 -23.64
CA SER A 144 -6.49 -0.94 -24.89
C SER A 144 -7.90 -1.52 -24.76
N ARG A 145 -8.17 -2.23 -23.66
CA ARG A 145 -9.39 -3.03 -23.50
C ARG A 145 -10.44 -2.37 -22.61
N VAL A 146 -10.02 -1.65 -21.57
CA VAL A 146 -10.94 -1.11 -20.56
C VAL A 146 -11.34 0.34 -20.88
N MET A 147 -10.40 1.18 -21.29
CA MET A 147 -10.69 2.58 -21.56
C MET A 147 -11.49 2.79 -22.85
N THR A 148 -12.44 3.71 -22.82
CA THR A 148 -13.10 4.25 -24.02
C THR A 148 -12.17 5.22 -24.76
N GLU A 149 -12.51 5.56 -26.00
CA GLU A 149 -11.74 6.54 -26.77
C GLU A 149 -11.69 7.91 -26.08
N GLU A 150 -12.81 8.34 -25.49
CA GLU A 150 -12.86 9.60 -24.73
C GLU A 150 -11.97 9.55 -23.48
N GLN A 151 -11.97 8.42 -22.75
CA GLN A 151 -11.08 8.23 -21.60
C GLN A 151 -9.61 8.24 -22.00
N ARG A 152 -9.26 7.65 -23.14
CA ARG A 152 -7.90 7.72 -23.70
C ARG A 152 -7.50 9.15 -24.06
N LYS A 153 -8.37 9.90 -24.74
CA LYS A 153 -8.16 11.33 -25.06
C LYS A 153 -7.96 12.17 -23.80
N ASN A 154 -8.79 11.97 -22.78
CA ASN A 154 -8.68 12.66 -21.50
C ASN A 154 -7.38 12.30 -20.77
N THR A 155 -6.99 11.03 -20.77
CA THR A 155 -5.73 10.57 -20.18
C THR A 155 -4.53 11.21 -20.87
N ILE A 156 -4.49 11.22 -22.20
CA ILE A 156 -3.46 11.92 -22.99
C ILE A 156 -3.38 13.40 -22.61
N LYS A 157 -4.53 14.09 -22.61
CA LYS A 157 -4.61 15.52 -22.30
C LYS A 157 -4.14 15.83 -20.89
N ASN A 158 -4.54 15.03 -19.90
CA ASN A 158 -4.16 15.22 -18.51
C ASN A 158 -2.66 15.01 -18.31
N THR A 159 -2.11 13.92 -18.86
CA THR A 159 -0.68 13.62 -18.79
C THR A 159 0.16 14.67 -19.52
N GLY A 160 -0.23 15.05 -20.75
CA GLY A 160 0.45 16.09 -21.53
C GLY A 160 0.42 17.46 -20.84
N ASN A 161 -0.69 17.82 -20.18
CA ASN A 161 -0.80 19.04 -19.40
C ASN A 161 0.17 19.11 -18.23
N MET A 162 0.58 17.97 -17.66
CA MET A 162 1.61 17.93 -16.61
C MET A 162 3.01 17.87 -17.22
N LEU A 163 3.21 17.02 -18.24
CA LEU A 163 4.53 16.80 -18.84
C LEU A 163 5.10 18.07 -19.50
N LYS A 164 4.25 18.97 -20.00
CA LYS A 164 4.69 20.25 -20.58
C LYS A 164 5.43 21.17 -19.59
N PHE A 165 5.24 21.00 -18.28
CA PHE A 165 5.96 21.77 -17.26
C PHE A 165 7.38 21.26 -17.01
N VAL A 166 7.71 20.07 -17.52
CA VAL A 166 9.07 19.52 -17.42
C VAL A 166 9.96 20.21 -18.44
N SER A 167 10.88 21.07 -17.97
CA SER A 167 11.80 21.82 -18.83
C SER A 167 12.98 21.01 -19.36
N THR A 168 13.23 19.81 -18.81
CA THR A 168 14.36 18.96 -19.19
C THR A 168 13.93 17.93 -20.24
N PRO A 169 14.37 18.05 -21.52
CA PRO A 169 13.88 17.19 -22.60
C PRO A 169 14.21 15.71 -22.40
N VAL A 170 15.36 15.42 -21.77
CA VAL A 170 15.76 14.04 -21.45
C VAL A 170 14.76 13.36 -20.52
N ILE A 171 14.16 14.11 -19.58
CA ILE A 171 13.13 13.57 -18.67
C ILE A 171 11.84 13.29 -19.45
N GLN A 172 11.42 14.21 -20.32
CA GLN A 172 10.25 14.01 -21.19
C GLN A 172 10.41 12.79 -22.08
N LYS A 173 11.56 12.63 -22.76
CA LYS A 173 11.89 11.47 -23.57
C LYS A 173 11.81 10.17 -22.79
N LYS A 174 12.48 10.10 -21.64
CA LYS A 174 12.49 8.89 -20.80
C LYS A 174 11.09 8.53 -20.29
N TYR A 175 10.29 9.52 -19.91
CA TYR A 175 8.91 9.28 -19.50
C TYR A 175 8.08 8.70 -20.66
N LEU A 176 8.14 9.34 -21.83
CA LEU A 176 7.42 8.88 -23.01
C LEU A 176 7.85 7.47 -23.46
N ALA A 177 9.12 7.11 -23.28
CA ALA A 177 9.62 5.77 -23.62
C ALA A 177 9.01 4.67 -22.71
N GLN A 178 8.77 4.99 -21.43
CA GLN A 178 8.03 4.09 -20.54
C GLN A 178 6.56 3.96 -20.99
N VAL A 179 5.93 5.07 -21.37
CA VAL A 179 4.55 5.09 -21.87
C VAL A 179 4.43 4.37 -23.22
N TYR A 180 5.45 4.45 -24.07
CA TYR A 180 5.48 3.75 -25.36
C TYR A 180 5.39 2.23 -25.18
N ASN A 181 6.07 1.69 -24.17
CA ASN A 181 5.96 0.27 -23.82
C ASN A 181 4.59 -0.13 -23.24
N ILE A 182 3.76 0.84 -22.82
CA ILE A 182 2.35 0.61 -22.50
C ILE A 182 1.54 0.56 -23.80
N ALA A 183 1.62 1.62 -24.61
CA ALA A 183 1.02 1.69 -25.94
C ALA A 183 1.66 2.82 -26.79
N PRO A 184 2.01 2.57 -28.07
CA PRO A 184 2.60 3.58 -28.94
C PRO A 184 1.71 4.80 -29.19
N ASP A 185 0.41 4.59 -29.41
CA ASP A 185 -0.58 5.65 -29.64
C ASP A 185 -0.75 6.55 -28.40
N TYR A 186 -0.63 5.97 -27.20
CA TYR A 186 -0.66 6.72 -25.96
C TYR A 186 0.54 7.68 -25.85
N ALA A 187 1.75 7.17 -26.09
CA ALA A 187 2.96 8.00 -26.05
C ALA A 187 2.95 9.09 -27.13
N GLN A 188 2.54 8.74 -28.35
CA GLN A 188 2.42 9.68 -29.46
C GLN A 188 1.42 10.79 -29.13
N GLY A 189 0.25 10.44 -28.58
CA GLY A 189 -0.75 11.43 -28.18
C GLY A 189 -0.23 12.43 -27.15
N ILE A 190 0.55 11.97 -26.16
CA ILE A 190 1.17 12.88 -25.17
C ILE A 190 2.24 13.75 -25.84
N TYR A 191 3.09 13.17 -26.68
CA TYR A 191 4.14 13.89 -27.38
C TYR A 191 3.57 15.02 -28.27
N ASP A 192 2.44 14.78 -28.93
CA ASP A 192 1.77 15.79 -29.75
C ASP A 192 1.17 16.93 -28.94
N PHE A 193 0.93 16.72 -27.65
CA PHE A 193 0.46 17.74 -26.72
C PHE A 193 1.59 18.66 -26.21
N LEU A 194 2.86 18.29 -26.41
CA LEU A 194 3.98 19.11 -25.98
C LEU A 194 4.05 20.41 -26.79
N PRO A 195 4.16 21.58 -26.14
CA PRO A 195 4.14 22.87 -26.84
C PRO A 195 5.39 23.09 -27.70
N LYS A 196 6.51 22.50 -27.31
CA LYS A 196 7.78 22.52 -28.05
C LYS A 196 8.35 21.11 -28.08
N LYS A 197 8.63 20.63 -29.29
CA LYS A 197 9.21 19.31 -29.54
C LYS A 197 10.71 19.48 -29.72
N GLU A 198 11.47 19.36 -28.63
CA GLU A 198 12.94 19.50 -28.62
C GLU A 198 13.69 18.23 -29.05
N PHE A 199 12.95 17.17 -29.36
CA PHE A 199 13.45 15.87 -29.78
C PHE A 199 12.45 15.25 -30.76
N ALA A 200 12.91 14.31 -31.59
CA ALA A 200 12.03 13.54 -32.48
C ALA A 200 11.37 12.39 -31.72
N PHE A 201 10.16 12.00 -32.13
CA PHE A 201 9.48 10.85 -31.52
C PHE A 201 10.24 9.53 -31.76
N SER A 202 10.99 9.40 -32.85
CA SER A 202 11.88 8.25 -33.09
C SER A 202 12.93 8.05 -31.98
N GLU A 203 13.36 9.13 -31.31
CA GLU A 203 14.25 9.01 -30.14
C GLU A 203 13.54 8.38 -28.94
N VAL A 204 12.22 8.56 -28.82
CA VAL A 204 11.40 7.89 -27.80
C VAL A 204 11.29 6.40 -28.09
N GLU A 205 11.06 6.04 -29.35
CA GLU A 205 10.98 4.65 -29.81
C GLU A 205 12.29 3.89 -29.55
N GLU A 206 13.42 4.51 -29.87
CA GLU A 206 14.75 3.95 -29.62
C GLU A 206 14.98 3.71 -28.12
N LEU A 207 14.66 4.72 -27.29
CA LEU A 207 14.76 4.61 -25.84
C LEU A 207 13.82 3.56 -25.24
N ALA A 208 12.66 3.32 -25.86
CA ALA A 208 11.70 2.34 -25.35
C ALA A 208 12.23 0.90 -25.41
N ILE A 209 13.19 0.60 -26.30
CA ILE A 209 13.77 -0.74 -26.49
C ILE A 209 14.30 -1.30 -25.16
N ASP A 210 15.04 -0.50 -24.40
CA ASP A 210 15.67 -0.89 -23.14
C ASP A 210 15.11 -0.16 -21.90
N ALA A 211 14.08 0.67 -22.06
CA ALA A 211 13.43 1.40 -20.96
C ALA A 211 13.02 0.53 -19.77
N HIS A 212 12.62 -0.71 -20.03
CA HIS A 212 12.20 -1.68 -19.02
C HIS A 212 13.31 -2.12 -18.07
N ILE A 213 14.60 -1.93 -18.43
CA ILE A 213 15.75 -2.30 -17.60
C ILE A 213 16.53 -1.10 -17.04
N TRP A 214 16.14 0.14 -17.35
CA TRP A 214 16.83 1.32 -16.83
C TRP A 214 16.88 1.33 -15.31
N TYR A 215 18.07 1.62 -14.77
CA TYR A 215 18.35 1.68 -13.33
C TYR A 215 18.08 0.38 -12.55
N LYS A 216 17.80 -0.74 -13.23
CA LYS A 216 17.58 -2.04 -12.59
C LYS A 216 18.88 -2.85 -12.60
N GLU A 217 19.68 -2.71 -11.54
CA GLU A 217 20.94 -3.45 -11.43
C GLU A 217 20.70 -4.96 -11.32
N LYS A 218 21.46 -5.76 -12.07
CA LYS A 218 21.34 -7.24 -12.08
C LYS A 218 21.43 -7.87 -10.68
N LYS A 219 22.21 -7.29 -9.78
CA LYS A 219 22.39 -7.81 -8.42
C LYS A 219 21.15 -7.65 -7.52
N PHE A 220 20.25 -6.72 -7.87
CA PHE A 220 19.01 -6.46 -7.12
C PHE A 220 17.76 -7.01 -7.82
N ARG A 221 17.88 -7.50 -9.06
CA ARG A 221 16.77 -8.16 -9.75
C ARG A 221 16.53 -9.56 -9.18
N PRO A 222 15.29 -10.07 -9.21
CA PRO A 222 14.99 -11.43 -8.78
C PRO A 222 15.73 -12.46 -9.64
N SER A 223 16.29 -13.47 -9.00
CA SER A 223 16.88 -14.64 -9.66
C SER A 223 15.83 -15.73 -9.94
N ASN A 224 16.14 -16.67 -10.84
CA ASN A 224 15.24 -17.79 -11.16
C ASN A 224 14.96 -18.62 -9.90
N GLY A 225 13.73 -18.53 -9.36
CA GLY A 225 13.30 -19.24 -8.16
C GLY A 225 12.98 -18.34 -6.96
N GLU A 226 13.35 -17.06 -6.97
CA GLU A 226 13.12 -16.09 -5.88
C GLU A 226 11.71 -15.47 -5.91
N LYS A 227 10.67 -16.25 -6.26
CA LYS A 227 9.29 -15.77 -6.20
C LYS A 227 8.80 -15.89 -4.77
N LEU A 228 8.35 -14.79 -4.16
CA LEU A 228 7.51 -14.87 -2.95
C LEU A 228 6.24 -15.63 -3.34
N VAL A 229 6.23 -16.93 -3.06
CA VAL A 229 5.04 -17.77 -3.12
C VAL A 229 4.63 -18.04 -1.68
N GLY A 230 3.63 -17.29 -1.21
CA GLY A 230 2.82 -17.74 -0.08
C GLY A 230 1.69 -18.57 -0.65
N TYR A 231 1.56 -19.83 -0.23
CA TYR A 231 0.33 -20.58 -0.44
C TYR A 231 -0.59 -20.32 0.75
N ALA A 232 -1.88 -20.14 0.48
CA ALA A 232 -2.86 -20.19 1.54
C ALA A 232 -2.75 -21.55 2.27
N PRO A 233 -3.01 -21.60 3.59
CA PRO A 233 -2.99 -22.86 4.32
C PRO A 233 -3.95 -23.88 3.66
N PRO A 234 -3.58 -25.17 3.62
CA PRO A 234 -4.39 -26.21 2.98
C PRO A 234 -5.70 -26.50 3.72
N MET A 235 -5.83 -26.04 4.97
CA MET A 235 -7.05 -26.11 5.77
C MET A 235 -7.40 -24.72 6.33
N PRO A 236 -8.71 -24.41 6.49
CA PRO A 236 -9.14 -23.21 7.20
C PRO A 236 -8.59 -23.22 8.64
N ILE A 237 -8.02 -22.09 9.06
CA ILE A 237 -7.52 -21.91 10.44
C ILE A 237 -8.57 -21.26 11.32
N TYR A 238 -9.45 -20.46 10.71
CA TYR A 238 -10.65 -19.95 11.35
C TYR A 238 -11.84 -20.84 10.98
N ASN A 239 -12.62 -21.20 12.00
CA ASN A 239 -13.88 -21.97 11.84
C ASN A 239 -14.90 -21.23 10.98
#